data_AF-A0A2I0ANC4-F1
#
_entry.id   AF-A0A2I0ANC4-F1
#
_cell.length_a   1.000
_cell.length_b   1.000
_cell.length_c   1.000
_cell.angle_alpha   90.00
_cell.angle_beta   90.00
_cell.angle_gamma   90.00
#
_symmetry.space_group_name_H-M   'P 1'
#
loop_
_entity.id
_entity.type
_entity.pdbx_description
1 polymer ?
#
loop_
_entity_poly.entity_id
_entity_poly.type
_entity_poly.pdbx_seq_one_letter_code
_entity_poly.pdbx_strand_id
1 'polypeptide(L)'
;MSSEQLVEFAWGLANSGYDFLWVVRPDLVKGENAVLPPDFTEEVGGRGLIASWCAQEEVLAHPAVGVFLTHSGWNSTLESLCSGVPMICWPFFAEQQTNCKYACTAAENKPHAVCIPYPAQGHINPMLKLAKLLHTHGFHITFVLTDYNYSRLSRSQGPAAVAGLPDFRFESIPDSLPRSSDDDDDATQDIPALCRSITVNFLSPFRSLLAKLNSAASPPVSCVVSDGVMTFTLDAAAELGLPEVLLWTASACGFVAYSHYRDLVDRGLVPLKVDWVAGLTEGFSLKDFPSFIRTTDPDDIMLNFLIRETSRAPAASAFVLNSFDELEHSAIAALQNNLLLPIYTVGSLSLLCGRIIPKGSPLRGIRGSLWKEDSDCLGWLDGRDPASVVYVNFGSITVMSSEQLVEFAWGWRTAATTFHVVVRPDLVKGEEAVLPPEFTEEVGGRGVDWRVWCAQGGSAGARRLSGRSFLTHSGWNSTPWRASASGCRLIAGRSCRAAETNCKYAWH
;
A
#
# COMPACT_ATOMS: atom_id res chain seq x y z
N MET A 1 10.37 2.40 44.95
CA MET A 1 9.06 2.59 45.61
C MET A 1 9.24 2.41 47.11
N SER A 2 8.64 3.27 47.93
CA SER A 2 8.54 3.06 49.39
C SER A 2 7.39 2.08 49.72
N SER A 3 7.34 1.58 50.95
CA SER A 3 6.22 0.72 51.40
C SER A 3 4.87 1.45 51.35
N GLU A 4 4.83 2.74 51.72
CA GLU A 4 3.61 3.56 51.61
C GLU A 4 3.12 3.66 50.16
N GLN A 5 4.02 3.94 49.21
CA GLN A 5 3.68 4.00 47.79
C GLN A 5 3.19 2.64 47.25
N LEU A 6 3.72 1.52 47.75
CA LEU A 6 3.25 0.17 47.39
C LEU A 6 1.80 -0.04 47.86
N VAL A 7 1.49 0.34 49.11
CA VAL A 7 0.13 0.23 49.67
C VAL A 7 -0.86 1.11 48.91
N GLU A 8 -0.51 2.37 48.66
CA GLU A 8 -1.35 3.28 47.87
C GLU A 8 -1.59 2.73 46.47
N PHE A 9 -0.55 2.20 45.82
CA PHE A 9 -0.67 1.62 44.49
C PHE A 9 -1.56 0.38 44.47
N ALA A 10 -1.44 -0.50 45.47
CA ALA A 10 -2.34 -1.66 45.62
C ALA A 10 -3.80 -1.20 45.72
N TRP A 11 -4.12 -0.24 46.59
CA TRP A 11 -5.48 0.29 46.69
C TRP A 11 -5.95 0.99 45.40
N GLY A 12 -5.05 1.67 44.69
CA GLY A 12 -5.34 2.21 43.37
C GLY A 12 -5.79 1.14 42.37
N LEU A 13 -5.09 0.00 42.31
CA LEU A 13 -5.47 -1.13 41.47
C LEU A 13 -6.82 -1.74 41.89
N ALA A 14 -7.02 -1.97 43.19
CA ALA A 14 -8.28 -2.52 43.71
C ALA A 14 -9.49 -1.64 43.33
N ASN A 15 -9.37 -0.33 43.58
CA ASN A 15 -10.42 0.67 43.36
C ASN A 15 -10.65 0.98 41.87
N SER A 16 -9.71 0.64 40.99
CA SER A 16 -9.86 0.85 39.55
C SER A 16 -11.03 0.07 38.94
N GLY A 17 -11.43 -1.04 39.57
CA GLY A 17 -12.47 -1.94 39.06
C GLY A 17 -12.05 -2.79 37.85
N TYR A 18 -10.82 -2.63 37.35
CA TYR A 18 -10.30 -3.39 36.21
C TYR A 18 -9.62 -4.69 36.63
N ASP A 19 -9.54 -5.63 35.70
CA ASP A 19 -8.65 -6.80 35.80
C ASP A 19 -7.20 -6.34 35.58
N PHE A 20 -6.26 -6.92 36.33
CA PHE A 20 -4.85 -6.54 36.22
C PHE A 20 -3.90 -7.71 36.45
N LEU A 21 -2.75 -7.64 35.78
CA LEU A 21 -1.56 -8.45 36.05
C LEU A 21 -0.49 -7.53 36.62
N TRP A 22 -0.06 -7.78 37.86
CA TRP A 22 0.97 -6.97 38.52
C TRP A 22 2.22 -7.80 38.80
N VAL A 23 3.33 -7.40 38.19
CA VAL A 23 4.64 -8.00 38.44
C VAL A 23 5.30 -7.30 39.63
N VAL A 24 5.42 -8.00 40.76
CA VAL A 24 6.06 -7.49 41.97
C VAL A 24 7.24 -8.38 42.34
N ARG A 25 8.44 -7.82 42.30
CA ARG A 25 9.60 -8.51 42.87
C ARG A 25 9.76 -8.16 44.36
N PRO A 26 9.94 -9.14 45.24
CA PRO A 26 10.08 -8.89 46.68
C PRO A 26 11.27 -8.01 47.07
N ASP A 27 12.31 -7.95 46.23
CA ASP A 27 13.59 -7.28 46.47
C ASP A 27 13.62 -5.78 46.09
N LEU A 28 12.57 -5.27 45.44
CA LEU A 28 12.54 -3.92 44.85
C LEU A 28 11.92 -2.84 45.76
N VAL A 29 11.42 -3.19 46.93
CA VAL A 29 10.83 -2.26 47.90
C VAL A 29 11.92 -1.79 48.88
N LYS A 30 12.11 -0.46 49.00
CA LYS A 30 13.09 0.09 49.94
C LYS A 30 12.58 -0.07 51.37
N GLY A 31 13.30 -0.85 52.18
CA GLY A 31 13.24 -0.79 53.64
C GLY A 31 12.56 -1.95 54.36
N GLU A 32 11.83 -2.85 53.68
CA GLU A 32 11.21 -4.06 54.24
C GLU A 32 10.68 -4.97 53.11
N ASN A 33 10.27 -6.21 53.41
CA ASN A 33 9.62 -7.09 52.42
C ASN A 33 8.38 -6.40 51.80
N ALA A 34 8.13 -6.61 50.51
CA ALA A 34 6.93 -6.11 49.83
C ALA A 34 5.66 -6.76 50.41
N VAL A 35 5.08 -6.19 51.47
CA VAL A 35 3.86 -6.68 52.10
C VAL A 35 2.67 -5.89 51.53
N LEU A 36 1.78 -6.60 50.83
CA LEU A 36 0.51 -6.04 50.37
C LEU A 36 -0.48 -5.92 51.54
N PRO A 37 -1.46 -5.00 51.46
CA PRO A 37 -2.48 -4.88 52.51
C PRO A 37 -3.23 -6.20 52.74
N PRO A 38 -3.55 -6.59 53.99
CA PRO A 38 -4.20 -7.87 54.30
C PRO A 38 -5.50 -8.09 53.53
N ASP A 39 -6.29 -7.03 53.40
CA ASP A 39 -7.63 -7.05 52.80
C ASP A 39 -7.58 -6.91 51.26
N PHE A 40 -6.40 -6.67 50.68
CA PHE A 40 -6.25 -6.42 49.24
C PHE A 40 -6.75 -7.59 48.38
N THR A 41 -6.43 -8.83 48.80
CA THR A 41 -6.80 -10.04 48.04
C THR A 41 -8.32 -10.25 48.03
N GLU A 42 -9.00 -9.91 49.13
CA GLU A 42 -10.45 -9.98 49.23
C GLU A 42 -11.10 -8.90 48.35
N GLU A 43 -10.61 -7.65 48.42
CA GLU A 43 -11.15 -6.52 47.65
C GLU A 43 -11.04 -6.70 46.12
N VAL A 44 -9.95 -7.30 45.65
CA VAL A 44 -9.78 -7.54 44.20
C VAL A 44 -10.66 -8.67 43.69
N GLY A 45 -11.17 -9.55 44.55
CA GLY A 45 -12.19 -10.55 44.18
C GLY A 45 -11.82 -11.44 42.99
N GLY A 46 -10.54 -11.74 42.79
CA GLY A 46 -10.04 -12.55 41.66
C GLY A 46 -9.71 -11.77 40.37
N ARG A 47 -9.91 -10.44 40.34
CA ARG A 47 -9.55 -9.56 39.21
C ARG A 47 -8.03 -9.34 39.05
N GLY A 48 -7.27 -9.65 40.09
CA GLY A 48 -5.82 -9.43 40.13
C GLY A 48 -5.02 -10.72 40.07
N LEU A 49 -4.04 -10.79 39.17
CA LEU A 49 -2.96 -11.78 39.20
C LEU A 49 -1.66 -11.10 39.60
N ILE A 50 -1.00 -11.59 40.65
CA ILE A 50 0.30 -11.09 41.12
C ILE A 50 1.36 -12.13 40.80
N ALA A 51 2.39 -11.73 40.08
CA ALA A 51 3.50 -12.61 39.70
C ALA A 51 4.84 -11.96 40.08
N SER A 52 5.87 -12.77 40.31
CA SER A 52 7.22 -12.24 40.52
C SER A 52 7.93 -11.86 39.22
N TRP A 53 7.53 -12.49 38.11
CA TRP A 53 8.08 -12.26 36.78
C TRP A 53 7.11 -12.75 35.70
N CYS A 54 7.20 -12.19 34.49
CA CYS A 54 6.47 -12.66 33.31
C CYS A 54 7.28 -12.42 32.02
N ALA A 55 6.89 -13.08 30.93
CA ALA A 55 7.38 -12.75 29.59
C ALA A 55 6.67 -11.46 29.11
N GLN A 56 7.22 -10.29 29.46
CA GLN A 56 6.56 -8.99 29.26
C GLN A 56 6.16 -8.74 27.80
N GLU A 57 7.01 -9.08 26.83
CA GLU A 57 6.70 -8.95 25.40
C GLU A 57 5.44 -9.75 25.00
N GLU A 58 5.33 -10.99 25.47
CA GLU A 58 4.15 -11.83 25.20
C GLU A 58 2.90 -11.29 25.90
N VAL A 59 3.06 -10.77 27.13
CA VAL A 59 1.97 -10.12 27.86
C VAL A 59 1.47 -8.88 27.12
N LEU A 60 2.38 -7.99 26.69
CA LEU A 60 2.02 -6.77 25.95
C LEU A 60 1.42 -7.09 24.58
N ALA A 61 1.85 -8.17 23.93
CA ALA A 61 1.25 -8.64 22.68
C ALA A 61 -0.11 -9.33 22.88
N HIS A 62 -0.49 -9.66 24.11
CA HIS A 62 -1.73 -10.38 24.38
C HIS A 62 -2.96 -9.45 24.24
N PRO A 63 -4.00 -9.82 23.47
CA PRO A 63 -5.16 -8.96 23.19
C PRO A 63 -5.96 -8.49 24.41
N ALA A 64 -5.80 -9.13 25.56
CA ALA A 64 -6.46 -8.73 26.81
C ALA A 64 -5.79 -7.51 27.48
N VAL A 65 -4.54 -7.18 27.12
CA VAL A 65 -3.83 -6.03 27.70
C VAL A 65 -4.22 -4.75 26.97
N GLY A 66 -5.01 -3.91 27.66
CA GLY A 66 -5.48 -2.64 27.11
C GLY A 66 -4.61 -1.43 27.45
N VAL A 67 -3.80 -1.51 28.51
CA VAL A 67 -2.93 -0.43 28.97
C VAL A 67 -1.74 -1.00 29.75
N PHE A 68 -0.58 -0.35 29.67
CA PHE A 68 0.63 -0.72 30.39
C PHE A 68 1.06 0.39 31.34
N LEU A 69 0.99 0.12 32.64
CA LEU A 69 1.56 1.02 33.65
C LEU A 69 3.06 0.72 33.80
N THR A 70 3.89 1.71 33.50
CA THR A 70 5.34 1.54 33.39
C THR A 70 6.08 2.70 34.04
N HIS A 71 7.29 2.44 34.51
CA HIS A 71 8.20 3.48 34.96
C HIS A 71 8.94 4.17 33.81
N SER A 72 8.55 3.91 32.56
CA SER A 72 9.16 4.50 31.35
C SER A 72 10.64 4.14 31.18
N GLY A 73 11.04 2.94 31.61
CA GLY A 73 12.32 2.36 31.21
C GLY A 73 12.38 2.18 29.68
N TRP A 74 13.54 2.41 29.07
CA TRP A 74 13.64 2.50 27.61
C TRP A 74 13.18 1.22 26.89
N ASN A 75 13.63 0.05 27.32
CA ASN A 75 13.25 -1.23 26.69
C ASN A 75 11.74 -1.50 26.84
N SER A 76 11.19 -1.37 28.04
CA SER A 76 9.74 -1.53 28.28
C SER A 76 8.90 -0.52 27.49
N THR A 77 9.43 0.69 27.27
CA THR A 77 8.79 1.71 26.43
C THR A 77 8.73 1.23 24.98
N LEU A 78 9.84 0.72 24.43
CA LEU A 78 9.88 0.16 23.08
C LEU A 78 8.95 -1.04 22.92
N GLU A 79 8.94 -1.98 23.87
CA GLU A 79 8.07 -3.16 23.84
C GLU A 79 6.59 -2.77 23.79
N SER A 80 6.19 -1.75 24.58
CA SER A 80 4.82 -1.23 24.58
C SER A 80 4.46 -0.57 23.25
N LEU A 81 5.39 0.23 22.69
CA LEU A 81 5.21 0.89 21.39
C LEU A 81 5.08 -0.14 20.26
N CYS A 82 5.93 -1.16 20.23
CA CYS A 82 5.88 -2.24 19.25
C CYS A 82 4.59 -3.07 19.36
N SER A 83 4.06 -3.22 20.57
CA SER A 83 2.80 -3.94 20.82
C SER A 83 1.56 -3.05 20.61
N GLY A 84 1.74 -1.74 20.41
CA GLY A 84 0.64 -0.78 20.28
C GLY A 84 -0.17 -0.59 21.56
N VAL A 85 0.40 -0.88 22.73
CA VAL A 85 -0.26 -0.76 24.03
C VAL A 85 -0.01 0.65 24.60
N PRO A 86 -1.07 1.43 24.92
CA PRO A 86 -0.93 2.73 25.57
C PRO A 86 -0.24 2.62 26.93
N MET A 87 0.56 3.63 27.29
CA MET A 87 1.31 3.64 28.55
C MET A 87 0.72 4.62 29.57
N ILE A 88 0.69 4.22 30.84
CA ILE A 88 0.59 5.11 32.00
C ILE A 88 1.98 5.20 32.61
N CYS A 89 2.61 6.37 32.53
CA CYS A 89 4.00 6.56 32.92
C CYS A 89 4.12 7.01 34.38
N TRP A 90 4.93 6.30 35.18
CA TRP A 90 5.28 6.66 36.55
C TRP A 90 6.79 6.54 36.80
N PRO A 91 7.59 7.52 36.33
CA PRO A 91 9.05 7.43 36.34
C PRO A 91 9.66 7.61 37.73
N PHE A 92 10.78 6.94 38.00
CA PHE A 92 11.46 6.99 39.30
C PHE A 92 12.91 7.50 39.24
N PHE A 93 13.72 7.11 38.25
CA PHE A 93 15.15 7.45 38.21
C PHE A 93 15.75 7.43 36.79
N ALA A 94 17.00 7.91 36.67
CA ALA A 94 17.76 7.97 35.41
C ALA A 94 17.01 8.75 34.31
N GLU A 95 16.98 8.24 33.08
CA GLU A 95 16.32 8.88 31.94
C GLU A 95 14.79 8.65 31.88
N GLN A 96 14.21 7.97 32.86
CA GLN A 96 12.79 7.62 32.88
C GLN A 96 11.88 8.86 32.83
N GLN A 97 12.24 9.94 33.53
CA GLN A 97 11.49 11.20 33.49
C GLN A 97 11.52 11.81 32.08
N THR A 98 12.65 11.72 31.39
CA THR A 98 12.82 12.17 30.02
C THR A 98 11.98 11.32 29.06
N ASN A 99 12.08 9.98 29.16
CA ASN A 99 11.27 9.05 28.37
C ASN A 99 9.77 9.27 28.59
N CYS A 100 9.34 9.44 29.85
CA CYS A 100 7.97 9.78 30.22
C CYS A 100 7.52 11.08 29.55
N LYS A 101 8.36 12.13 29.59
CA LYS A 101 8.01 13.40 28.94
C LYS A 101 7.79 13.20 27.44
N TYR A 102 8.68 12.51 26.75
CA TYR A 102 8.54 12.20 25.32
C TYR A 102 7.28 11.37 25.04
N ALA A 103 7.04 10.31 25.81
CA ALA A 103 5.87 9.45 25.68
C ALA A 103 4.55 10.23 25.85
N CYS A 104 4.46 11.10 26.86
CA CYS A 104 3.27 11.92 27.10
C CYS A 104 3.08 12.99 26.02
N THR A 105 4.15 13.66 25.57
CA THR A 105 4.04 14.69 24.51
C THR A 105 3.68 14.10 23.15
N ALA A 106 4.15 12.90 22.84
CA ALA A 106 3.78 12.20 21.61
C ALA A 106 2.28 11.82 21.61
N ALA A 107 1.69 11.57 22.79
CA ALA A 107 0.27 11.28 22.93
C ALA A 107 -0.63 12.52 22.76
N GLU A 108 -0.11 13.73 23.03
CA GLU A 108 -0.89 14.97 23.01
C GLU A 108 -1.09 15.54 21.59
N ASN A 109 -0.23 15.22 20.62
CA ASN A 109 -0.35 15.71 19.24
C ASN A 109 -0.06 14.61 18.22
N LYS A 110 -1.13 13.98 17.69
CA LYS A 110 -0.99 13.06 16.56
C LYS A 110 -0.40 13.80 15.35
N PRO A 111 0.74 13.37 14.78
CA PRO A 111 1.23 13.94 13.54
C PRO A 111 0.19 13.71 12.44
N HIS A 112 -0.03 14.71 11.60
CA HIS A 112 -1.00 14.64 10.51
C HIS A 112 -0.27 14.47 9.18
N ALA A 113 -0.51 13.34 8.52
CA ALA A 113 -0.02 13.06 7.18
C ALA A 113 -1.12 13.25 6.12
N VAL A 114 -0.81 14.03 5.09
CA VAL A 114 -1.65 14.15 3.89
C VAL A 114 -1.12 13.18 2.84
N CYS A 115 -1.89 12.13 2.52
CA CYS A 115 -1.51 11.09 1.57
C CYS A 115 -2.21 11.33 0.22
N ILE A 116 -1.45 11.45 -0.86
CA ILE A 116 -2.01 11.73 -2.21
C ILE A 116 -1.44 10.77 -3.26
N PRO A 117 -2.22 9.79 -3.74
CA PRO A 117 -1.82 8.89 -4.82
C PRO A 117 -1.97 9.55 -6.20
N TYR A 118 -1.27 9.02 -7.20
CA TYR A 118 -1.68 9.23 -8.59
C TYR A 118 -3.10 8.68 -8.81
N PRO A 119 -3.97 9.33 -9.61
CA PRO A 119 -5.40 9.00 -9.74
C PRO A 119 -5.71 7.73 -10.55
N ALA A 120 -5.00 6.63 -10.29
CA ALA A 120 -5.28 5.32 -10.85
C ALA A 120 -5.23 4.21 -9.79
N GLN A 121 -6.02 3.15 -9.99
CA GLN A 121 -6.19 2.04 -9.05
C GLN A 121 -4.86 1.43 -8.57
N GLY A 122 -3.89 1.31 -9.48
CA GLY A 122 -2.56 0.77 -9.20
C GLY A 122 -1.74 1.62 -8.21
N HIS A 123 -2.07 2.89 -8.05
CA HIS A 123 -1.38 3.85 -7.18
C HIS A 123 -2.18 4.11 -5.89
N ILE A 124 -3.50 4.22 -6.00
CA ILE A 124 -4.42 4.39 -4.86
C ILE A 124 -4.28 3.24 -3.87
N ASN A 125 -4.22 2.00 -4.34
CA ASN A 125 -4.13 0.82 -3.47
C ASN A 125 -2.88 0.75 -2.58
N PRO A 126 -1.65 0.87 -3.12
CA PRO A 126 -0.45 0.89 -2.27
C PRO A 126 -0.40 2.13 -1.37
N MET A 127 -0.77 3.32 -1.86
CA MET A 127 -0.82 4.53 -1.02
C MET A 127 -1.80 4.36 0.14
N LEU A 128 -2.98 3.79 -0.11
CA LEU A 128 -3.96 3.53 0.95
C LEU A 128 -3.44 2.54 1.99
N LYS A 129 -2.68 1.52 1.58
CA LYS A 129 -2.04 0.60 2.52
C LYS A 129 -0.98 1.29 3.37
N LEU A 130 -0.15 2.14 2.77
CA LEU A 130 0.83 2.92 3.52
C LEU A 130 0.13 3.88 4.50
N ALA A 131 -0.91 4.57 4.07
CA ALA A 131 -1.71 5.46 4.93
C ALA A 131 -2.34 4.71 6.11
N LYS A 132 -2.84 3.49 5.91
CA LYS A 132 -3.34 2.62 6.98
C LYS A 132 -2.24 2.20 7.95
N LEU A 133 -1.03 1.91 7.45
CA LEU A 133 0.11 1.59 8.31
C LEU A 133 0.53 2.82 9.14
N LEU A 134 0.59 4.01 8.54
CA LEU A 134 0.87 5.26 9.27
C LEU A 134 -0.19 5.53 10.35
N HIS A 135 -1.47 5.31 10.02
CA HIS A 135 -2.57 5.41 10.98
C HIS A 135 -2.40 4.47 12.19
N THR A 136 -2.01 3.21 11.95
CA THR A 136 -1.71 2.28 13.05
C THR A 136 -0.52 2.69 13.92
N HIS A 137 0.34 3.58 13.41
CA HIS A 137 1.47 4.16 14.14
C HIS A 137 1.16 5.57 14.68
N GLY A 138 -0.12 5.93 14.83
CA GLY A 138 -0.55 7.13 15.53
C GLY A 138 -0.71 8.39 14.67
N PHE A 139 -0.61 8.30 13.35
CA PHE A 139 -0.86 9.46 12.48
C PHE A 139 -2.36 9.74 12.31
N HIS A 140 -2.72 11.02 12.34
CA HIS A 140 -3.96 11.50 11.71
C HIS A 140 -3.77 11.48 10.19
N ILE A 141 -4.68 10.86 9.45
CA ILE A 141 -4.58 10.71 8.00
C ILE A 141 -5.63 11.56 7.29
N THR A 142 -5.19 12.37 6.33
CA THR A 142 -6.05 12.86 5.25
C THR A 142 -5.63 12.18 3.96
N PHE A 143 -6.51 11.34 3.40
CA PHE A 143 -6.31 10.65 2.14
C PHE A 143 -6.98 11.43 1.00
N VAL A 144 -6.18 11.97 0.08
CA VAL A 144 -6.65 12.86 -0.98
C VAL A 144 -6.91 12.07 -2.25
N LEU A 145 -8.10 12.23 -2.84
CA LEU A 145 -8.45 11.69 -4.16
C LEU A 145 -8.70 12.83 -5.14
N THR A 146 -8.78 12.52 -6.44
CA THR A 146 -9.42 13.46 -7.37
C THR A 146 -10.93 13.43 -7.17
N ASP A 147 -11.65 14.52 -7.49
CA ASP A 147 -13.11 14.57 -7.42
C ASP A 147 -13.76 13.40 -8.19
N TYR A 148 -13.19 13.05 -9.34
CA TYR A 148 -13.61 11.89 -10.14
C TYR A 148 -13.47 10.57 -9.36
N ASN A 149 -12.28 10.27 -8.83
CA ASN A 149 -12.04 9.02 -8.11
C ASN A 149 -12.73 8.97 -6.74
N TYR A 150 -12.93 10.11 -6.07
CA TYR A 150 -13.73 10.20 -4.86
C TYR A 150 -15.18 9.78 -5.14
N SER A 151 -15.78 10.35 -6.20
CA SER A 151 -17.15 10.03 -6.63
C SER A 151 -17.26 8.56 -7.02
N ARG A 152 -16.30 8.05 -7.77
CA ARG A 152 -16.25 6.65 -8.22
C ARG A 152 -16.04 5.65 -7.08
N LEU A 153 -15.22 5.97 -6.08
CA LEU A 153 -15.09 5.16 -4.88
C LEU A 153 -16.42 5.07 -4.12
N SER A 154 -17.13 6.20 -4.00
CA SER A 154 -18.46 6.25 -3.39
C SER A 154 -19.50 5.44 -4.18
N ARG A 155 -19.49 5.49 -5.52
CA ARG A 155 -20.40 4.66 -6.35
C ARG A 155 -20.11 3.16 -6.23
N SER A 156 -18.84 2.77 -6.29
CA SER A 156 -18.44 1.36 -6.33
C SER A 156 -18.57 0.64 -4.98
N GLN A 157 -18.38 1.33 -3.86
CA GLN A 157 -18.37 0.75 -2.52
C GLN A 157 -19.46 1.33 -1.59
N GLY A 158 -20.25 2.29 -2.07
CA GLY A 158 -21.28 3.02 -1.32
C GLY A 158 -20.74 4.27 -0.60
N PRO A 159 -21.62 5.19 -0.16
CA PRO A 159 -21.23 6.45 0.47
C PRO A 159 -20.37 6.29 1.75
N ALA A 160 -20.52 5.16 2.45
CA ALA A 160 -19.73 4.84 3.63
C ALA A 160 -18.24 4.63 3.32
N ALA A 161 -17.86 4.37 2.06
CA ALA A 161 -16.48 4.13 1.67
C ALA A 161 -15.55 5.34 1.88
N VAL A 162 -16.11 6.54 1.82
CA VAL A 162 -15.40 7.81 2.01
C VAL A 162 -15.73 8.48 3.36
N ALA A 163 -16.53 7.83 4.21
CA ALA A 163 -16.89 8.35 5.53
C ALA A 163 -15.68 8.43 6.47
N GLY A 164 -14.71 7.53 6.30
CA GLY A 164 -13.48 7.50 7.09
C GLY A 164 -13.69 7.06 8.55
N LEU A 165 -12.74 7.44 9.39
CA LEU A 165 -12.69 7.29 10.85
C LEU A 165 -12.36 8.68 11.45
N PRO A 166 -12.54 8.90 12.77
CA PRO A 166 -12.25 10.20 13.40
C PRO A 166 -10.86 10.78 13.08
N ASP A 167 -9.86 9.93 12.91
CA ASP A 167 -8.47 10.27 12.59
C ASP A 167 -7.99 9.69 11.24
N PHE A 168 -8.93 9.29 10.37
CA PHE A 168 -8.66 8.88 8.99
C PHE A 168 -9.76 9.41 8.09
N ARG A 169 -9.53 10.51 7.36
CA ARG A 169 -10.55 11.11 6.48
C ARG A 169 -10.15 11.08 5.01
N PHE A 170 -11.16 11.22 4.16
CA PHE A 170 -10.99 11.43 2.74
C PHE A 170 -11.29 12.87 2.37
N GLU A 171 -10.46 13.46 1.52
CA GLU A 171 -10.67 14.77 0.90
C GLU A 171 -10.48 14.63 -0.61
N SER A 172 -10.92 15.62 -1.38
CA SER A 172 -10.73 15.61 -2.82
C SER A 172 -10.21 16.94 -3.37
N ILE A 173 -9.56 16.85 -4.54
CA ILE A 173 -9.15 18.00 -5.36
C ILE A 173 -9.66 17.81 -6.80
N PRO A 174 -9.97 18.90 -7.53
CA PRO A 174 -10.35 18.81 -8.93
C PRO A 174 -9.20 18.27 -9.78
N ASP A 175 -9.51 17.31 -10.64
CA ASP A 175 -8.59 16.82 -11.67
C ASP A 175 -8.55 17.72 -12.92
N SER A 176 -9.46 18.70 -13.01
CA SER A 176 -9.53 19.71 -14.08
C SER A 176 -9.56 19.11 -15.49
N LEU A 177 -10.15 17.92 -15.64
CA LEU A 177 -10.40 17.31 -16.95
C LEU A 177 -11.84 17.56 -17.40
N PRO A 178 -12.08 17.75 -18.71
CA PRO A 178 -13.44 17.87 -19.23
C PRO A 178 -14.24 16.61 -18.89
N ARG A 179 -15.46 16.79 -18.39
CA ARG A 179 -16.38 15.67 -18.19
C ARG A 179 -17.20 15.43 -19.45
N SER A 180 -17.10 14.25 -20.05
CA SER A 180 -18.02 13.84 -21.11
C SER A 180 -19.33 13.30 -20.51
N SER A 181 -20.40 13.21 -21.31
CA SER A 181 -21.64 12.52 -20.88
C SER A 181 -21.43 11.03 -20.58
N ASP A 182 -20.32 10.47 -21.08
CA ASP A 182 -19.92 9.07 -20.94
C ASP A 182 -18.98 8.87 -19.72
N ASP A 183 -18.63 9.94 -18.98
CA ASP A 183 -17.78 9.86 -17.78
C ASP A 183 -18.41 9.08 -16.61
N ASP A 184 -19.70 8.72 -16.73
CA ASP A 184 -20.41 7.84 -15.80
C ASP A 184 -20.10 6.35 -16.00
N ASP A 185 -19.28 5.97 -16.99
CA ASP A 185 -18.91 4.57 -17.28
C ASP A 185 -17.94 3.93 -16.25
N ASP A 186 -17.69 4.59 -15.11
CA ASP A 186 -16.76 4.15 -14.06
C ASP A 186 -15.41 3.67 -14.65
N ALA A 187 -14.91 4.36 -15.68
CA ALA A 187 -13.72 3.99 -16.44
C ALA A 187 -12.41 4.58 -15.87
N THR A 188 -11.26 4.11 -16.38
CA THR A 188 -9.98 4.76 -16.11
C THR A 188 -9.82 5.99 -17.01
N GLN A 189 -9.51 7.15 -16.44
CA GLN A 189 -9.29 8.39 -17.21
C GLN A 189 -8.06 8.28 -18.12
N ASP A 190 -8.05 9.06 -19.21
CA ASP A 190 -6.93 9.12 -20.15
C ASP A 190 -5.62 9.51 -19.43
N ILE A 191 -4.66 8.59 -19.42
CA ILE A 191 -3.40 8.72 -18.68
C ILE A 191 -2.57 9.93 -19.17
N PRO A 192 -2.36 10.14 -20.49
CA PRO A 192 -1.74 11.36 -21.01
C PRO A 192 -2.41 12.67 -20.56
N ALA A 193 -3.74 12.75 -20.60
CA ALA A 193 -4.48 13.93 -20.15
C ALA A 193 -4.31 14.17 -18.66
N LEU A 194 -4.35 13.12 -17.85
CA LEU A 194 -4.06 13.20 -16.41
C LEU A 194 -2.64 13.73 -16.15
N CYS A 195 -1.61 13.21 -16.84
CA CYS A 195 -0.23 13.68 -16.69
C CYS A 195 -0.08 15.18 -17.01
N ARG A 196 -0.75 15.66 -18.06
CA ARG A 196 -0.81 17.10 -18.38
C ARG A 196 -1.51 17.88 -17.25
N SER A 197 -2.66 17.42 -16.80
CA SER A 197 -3.43 18.13 -15.78
C SER A 197 -2.70 18.18 -14.43
N ILE A 198 -2.05 17.09 -14.01
CA ILE A 198 -1.22 17.05 -12.79
C ILE A 198 -0.13 18.12 -12.85
N THR A 199 0.51 18.29 -14.01
CA THR A 199 1.61 19.23 -14.17
C THR A 199 1.14 20.69 -14.12
N VAL A 200 -0.07 20.98 -14.59
CA VAL A 200 -0.53 22.38 -14.79
C VAL A 200 -1.57 22.83 -13.76
N ASN A 201 -2.46 21.94 -13.33
CA ASN A 201 -3.69 22.30 -12.65
C ASN A 201 -3.75 21.87 -11.18
N PHE A 202 -2.96 20.90 -10.74
CA PHE A 202 -3.14 20.28 -9.41
C PHE A 202 -2.54 21.09 -8.25
N LEU A 203 -1.53 21.92 -8.51
CA LEU A 203 -0.80 22.65 -7.48
C LEU A 203 -1.69 23.64 -6.71
N SER A 204 -2.47 24.47 -7.40
CA SER A 204 -3.31 25.48 -6.74
C SER A 204 -4.41 24.84 -5.87
N PRO A 205 -5.19 23.86 -6.35
CA PRO A 205 -6.18 23.18 -5.50
C PRO A 205 -5.57 22.47 -4.30
N PHE A 206 -4.39 21.85 -4.47
CA PHE A 206 -3.72 21.18 -3.35
C PHE A 206 -3.25 22.18 -2.28
N ARG A 207 -2.73 23.34 -2.67
CA ARG A 207 -2.42 24.45 -1.73
C ARG A 207 -3.65 24.89 -0.95
N SER A 208 -4.78 25.09 -1.64
CA SER A 208 -6.05 25.44 -0.99
C SER A 208 -6.50 24.38 0.00
N LEU A 209 -6.32 23.09 -0.33
CA LEU A 209 -6.59 21.99 0.58
C LEU A 209 -5.70 22.04 1.82
N LEU A 210 -4.37 22.19 1.68
CA LEU A 210 -3.46 22.28 2.83
C LEU A 210 -3.82 23.47 3.75
N ALA A 211 -4.16 24.63 3.19
CA ALA A 211 -4.61 25.79 3.95
C ALA A 211 -5.93 25.53 4.69
N LYS A 212 -6.89 24.84 4.06
CA LYS A 212 -8.14 24.39 4.70
C LYS A 212 -7.86 23.44 5.87
N LEU A 213 -6.97 22.47 5.68
CA LEU A 213 -6.65 21.49 6.73
C LEU A 213 -5.97 22.15 7.94
N ASN A 214 -5.09 23.12 7.72
CA ASN A 214 -4.40 23.85 8.79
C ASN A 214 -5.27 24.86 9.56
N SER A 215 -6.44 25.22 9.02
CA SER A 215 -7.43 26.09 9.67
C SER A 215 -8.58 25.34 10.34
N ALA A 216 -8.64 24.01 10.18
CA ALA A 216 -9.65 23.16 10.78
C ALA A 216 -9.33 22.84 12.25
N ALA A 217 -10.31 22.31 12.99
CA ALA A 217 -10.13 21.83 14.36
C ALA A 217 -9.30 20.52 14.48
N SER A 218 -8.77 20.01 13.35
CA SER A 218 -7.89 18.84 13.30
C SER A 218 -6.44 19.23 13.63
N PRO A 219 -5.55 18.28 13.96
CA PRO A 219 -4.14 18.58 14.08
C PRO A 219 -3.60 19.23 12.79
N PRO A 220 -2.70 20.24 12.88
CA PRO A 220 -2.10 20.85 11.71
C PRO A 220 -1.32 19.83 10.90
N VAL A 221 -1.29 20.00 9.57
CA VAL A 221 -0.53 19.12 8.67
C VAL A 221 0.94 19.15 9.08
N SER A 222 1.51 17.97 9.29
CA SER A 222 2.89 17.80 9.72
C SER A 222 3.80 17.22 8.64
N CYS A 223 3.24 16.52 7.65
CA CYS A 223 3.98 16.00 6.52
C CYS A 223 3.05 15.68 5.33
N VAL A 224 3.65 15.56 4.14
CA VAL A 224 3.00 15.07 2.93
C VAL A 224 3.60 13.72 2.54
N VAL A 225 2.74 12.78 2.13
CA VAL A 225 3.14 11.50 1.55
C VAL A 225 2.52 11.42 0.16
N SER A 226 3.34 11.63 -0.87
CA SER A 226 2.87 11.76 -2.25
C SER A 226 3.31 10.58 -3.09
N ASP A 227 2.57 10.28 -4.15
CA ASP A 227 3.05 9.33 -5.16
C ASP A 227 4.28 9.89 -5.87
N GLY A 228 5.23 9.03 -6.23
CA GLY A 228 6.46 9.44 -6.90
C GLY A 228 6.28 10.09 -8.28
N VAL A 229 5.08 10.04 -8.86
CA VAL A 229 4.72 10.81 -10.07
C VAL A 229 3.77 11.99 -9.82
N MET A 230 3.64 12.41 -8.56
CA MET A 230 2.81 13.55 -8.16
C MET A 230 3.69 14.70 -7.61
N THR A 231 4.90 14.89 -8.14
CA THR A 231 5.93 15.78 -7.57
C THR A 231 5.62 17.29 -7.62
N PHE A 232 4.43 17.70 -8.09
CA PHE A 232 3.93 19.06 -7.86
C PHE A 232 3.71 19.32 -6.36
N THR A 233 3.47 18.27 -5.57
CA THR A 233 3.27 18.38 -4.11
C THR A 233 4.50 18.92 -3.40
N LEU A 234 5.71 18.63 -3.92
CA LEU A 234 6.98 19.15 -3.38
C LEU A 234 6.99 20.67 -3.30
N ASP A 235 6.41 21.35 -4.30
CA ASP A 235 6.36 22.81 -4.32
C ASP A 235 5.43 23.33 -3.21
N ALA A 236 4.28 22.68 -2.99
CA ALA A 236 3.34 23.05 -1.92
C ALA A 236 3.87 22.71 -0.52
N ALA A 237 4.57 21.59 -0.36
CA ALA A 237 5.19 21.19 0.90
C ALA A 237 6.33 22.15 1.27
N ALA A 238 7.18 22.52 0.30
CA ALA A 238 8.29 23.46 0.51
C ALA A 238 7.80 24.84 0.96
N GLU A 239 6.72 25.35 0.38
CA GLU A 239 6.11 26.64 0.77
C GLU A 239 5.65 26.69 2.23
N LEU A 240 5.29 25.53 2.79
CA LEU A 240 4.83 25.40 4.16
C LEU A 240 5.92 24.86 5.11
N GLY A 241 7.13 24.62 4.60
CA GLY A 241 8.22 24.00 5.37
C GLY A 241 7.91 22.57 5.84
N LEU A 242 7.05 21.84 5.12
CA LEU A 242 6.64 20.49 5.47
C LEU A 242 7.62 19.45 4.87
N PRO A 243 8.03 18.43 5.63
CA PRO A 243 8.72 17.29 5.05
C PRO A 243 7.78 16.51 4.12
N GLU A 244 8.31 16.07 2.99
CA GLU A 244 7.57 15.26 2.02
C GLU A 244 8.28 13.94 1.73
N VAL A 245 7.51 12.85 1.76
CA VAL A 245 7.97 11.50 1.42
C VAL A 245 7.30 11.06 0.13
N LEU A 246 8.09 10.60 -0.84
CA LEU A 246 7.56 10.05 -2.09
C LEU A 246 7.43 8.53 -1.99
N LEU A 247 6.24 7.99 -2.27
CA LEU A 247 6.00 6.57 -2.45
C LEU A 247 6.11 6.21 -3.93
N TRP A 248 7.08 5.38 -4.26
CA TRP A 248 7.15 4.75 -5.57
C TRP A 248 6.37 3.43 -5.58
N THR A 249 5.35 3.40 -6.42
CA THR A 249 4.37 2.29 -6.46
C THR A 249 4.73 1.21 -7.49
N ALA A 250 5.80 1.41 -8.26
CA ALA A 250 6.38 0.45 -9.18
C ALA A 250 7.68 -0.18 -8.64
N SER A 251 8.32 -1.04 -9.42
CA SER A 251 9.61 -1.68 -9.10
C SER A 251 10.75 -0.67 -8.96
N ALA A 252 11.71 -0.94 -8.08
CA ALA A 252 12.94 -0.16 -7.97
C ALA A 252 13.74 -0.19 -9.29
N CYS A 253 13.84 -1.34 -9.95
CA CYS A 253 14.53 -1.44 -11.25
C CYS A 253 13.85 -0.57 -12.33
N GLY A 254 12.52 -0.49 -12.30
CA GLY A 254 11.74 0.42 -13.14
C GLY A 254 12.08 1.89 -12.90
N PHE A 255 12.23 2.32 -11.65
CA PHE A 255 12.67 3.70 -11.36
C PHE A 255 14.07 3.97 -11.89
N VAL A 256 15.01 3.05 -11.69
CA VAL A 256 16.37 3.17 -12.25
C VAL A 256 16.30 3.37 -13.76
N ALA A 257 15.50 2.56 -14.47
CA ALA A 257 15.30 2.71 -15.90
C ALA A 257 14.71 4.08 -16.29
N TYR A 258 13.69 4.57 -15.56
CA TYR A 258 13.13 5.91 -15.79
C TYR A 258 14.14 7.03 -15.55
N SER A 259 15.02 6.89 -14.55
CA SER A 259 16.04 7.90 -14.23
C SER A 259 17.07 8.10 -15.36
N HIS A 260 17.24 7.10 -16.24
CA HIS A 260 18.10 7.20 -17.42
C HIS A 260 17.41 7.86 -18.63
N TYR A 261 16.13 8.20 -18.56
CA TYR A 261 15.43 8.79 -19.71
C TYR A 261 16.06 10.10 -20.18
N ARG A 262 16.45 10.97 -19.24
CA ARG A 262 17.13 12.23 -19.56
C ARG A 262 18.47 11.99 -20.27
N ASP A 263 19.31 11.11 -19.72
CA ASP A 263 20.60 10.76 -20.32
C ASP A 263 20.44 10.20 -21.74
N LEU A 264 19.45 9.33 -21.95
CA LEU A 264 19.13 8.76 -23.26
C LEU A 264 18.72 9.84 -24.27
N VAL A 265 17.95 10.84 -23.84
CA VAL A 265 17.57 11.98 -24.67
C VAL A 265 18.77 12.88 -24.96
N ASP A 266 19.56 13.22 -23.95
CA ASP A 266 20.74 14.09 -24.08
C ASP A 266 21.81 13.48 -25.00
N ARG A 267 21.91 12.14 -25.03
CA ARG A 267 22.78 11.39 -25.95
C ARG A 267 22.22 11.23 -27.36
N GLY A 268 21.01 11.73 -27.63
CA GLY A 268 20.35 11.63 -28.94
C GLY A 268 19.90 10.21 -29.31
N LEU A 269 19.76 9.32 -28.32
CA LEU A 269 19.29 7.94 -28.54
C LEU A 269 17.76 7.85 -28.59
N VAL A 270 17.09 8.80 -27.94
CA VAL A 270 15.63 8.95 -27.91
C VAL A 270 15.33 10.44 -28.17
N PRO A 271 14.36 10.79 -29.02
CA PRO A 271 13.43 9.92 -29.74
C PRO A 271 13.91 9.56 -31.16
N LEU A 272 14.63 8.43 -31.37
CA LEU A 272 14.93 7.86 -32.70
C LEU A 272 15.08 6.32 -32.66
N LYS A 273 14.82 5.67 -33.82
CA LYS A 273 14.76 4.19 -34.03
C LYS A 273 16.11 3.49 -33.82
N VAL A 274 16.51 3.24 -32.58
CA VAL A 274 17.60 2.31 -32.29
C VAL A 274 17.02 1.07 -31.62
N ASP A 275 17.09 -0.09 -32.28
CA ASP A 275 16.66 -1.36 -31.69
C ASP A 275 17.59 -1.78 -30.52
N TRP A 276 18.73 -1.11 -30.34
CA TRP A 276 19.77 -1.46 -29.39
C TRP A 276 20.56 -0.25 -28.89
N VAL A 277 20.72 -0.12 -27.57
CA VAL A 277 21.64 0.82 -26.92
C VAL A 277 22.58 0.01 -26.05
N ALA A 278 23.90 0.10 -26.28
CA ALA A 278 24.90 -0.50 -25.41
C ALA A 278 25.08 0.33 -24.14
N GLY A 279 25.13 -0.33 -22.98
CA GLY A 279 25.87 0.18 -21.82
C GLY A 279 25.11 1.08 -20.83
N LEU A 280 23.88 0.72 -20.43
CA LEU A 280 23.26 1.33 -19.23
C LEU A 280 23.23 0.37 -18.03
N THR A 281 23.17 -0.94 -18.27
CA THR A 281 23.36 -2.02 -17.29
C THR A 281 23.76 -3.29 -18.05
N GLU A 282 24.67 -4.10 -17.51
CA GLU A 282 25.11 -5.35 -18.16
C GLU A 282 23.89 -6.27 -18.37
N GLY A 283 23.60 -6.64 -19.62
CA GLY A 283 22.49 -7.54 -19.98
C GLY A 283 21.12 -6.90 -20.29
N PHE A 284 20.96 -5.58 -20.21
CA PHE A 284 19.70 -4.89 -20.59
C PHE A 284 19.81 -4.18 -21.94
N SER A 285 18.74 -4.23 -22.73
CA SER A 285 18.59 -3.50 -23.99
C SER A 285 17.38 -2.56 -23.95
N LEU A 286 17.25 -1.63 -24.91
CA LEU A 286 16.17 -0.64 -24.92
C LEU A 286 14.75 -1.27 -24.94
N LYS A 287 14.60 -2.49 -25.47
CA LYS A 287 13.34 -3.26 -25.40
C LYS A 287 12.97 -3.70 -23.98
N ASP A 288 13.92 -3.71 -23.06
CA ASP A 288 13.72 -4.09 -21.66
C ASP A 288 13.41 -2.87 -20.78
N PHE A 289 13.58 -1.64 -21.32
CA PHE A 289 13.14 -0.41 -20.68
C PHE A 289 11.61 -0.29 -20.69
N PRO A 290 11.03 0.46 -19.72
CA PRO A 290 9.61 0.75 -19.72
C PRO A 290 9.18 1.37 -21.05
N SER A 291 8.00 0.97 -21.54
CA SER A 291 7.60 1.24 -22.92
C SER A 291 7.43 2.72 -23.26
N PHE A 292 7.31 3.60 -22.27
CA PHE A 292 7.19 5.05 -22.48
C PHE A 292 8.42 5.69 -23.12
N ILE A 293 9.57 5.01 -23.14
CA ILE A 293 10.76 5.47 -23.88
C ILE A 293 10.63 5.28 -25.40
N ARG A 294 9.68 4.44 -25.85
CA ARG A 294 9.55 3.98 -27.23
C ARG A 294 8.71 4.94 -28.07
N THR A 295 9.19 6.18 -28.19
CA THR A 295 8.54 7.23 -28.97
C THR A 295 9.50 7.84 -29.98
N THR A 296 8.95 8.35 -31.08
CA THR A 296 9.66 9.17 -32.07
C THR A 296 9.33 10.65 -31.93
N ASP A 297 8.47 11.01 -30.97
CA ASP A 297 8.04 12.37 -30.70
C ASP A 297 8.86 12.97 -29.54
N PRO A 298 9.65 14.03 -29.76
CA PRO A 298 10.38 14.70 -28.67
C PRO A 298 9.45 15.39 -27.67
N ASP A 299 8.23 15.70 -28.07
CA ASP A 299 7.21 16.33 -27.22
C ASP A 299 6.25 15.29 -26.61
N ASP A 300 6.61 13.99 -26.69
CA ASP A 300 5.82 12.91 -26.09
C ASP A 300 5.60 13.18 -24.59
N ILE A 301 4.33 13.27 -24.22
CA ILE A 301 3.92 13.63 -22.86
C ILE A 301 4.38 12.61 -21.83
N MET A 302 4.35 11.31 -22.13
CA MET A 302 4.72 10.29 -21.16
C MET A 302 6.23 10.28 -20.92
N LEU A 303 7.01 10.43 -21.99
CA LEU A 303 8.46 10.59 -21.92
C LEU A 303 8.85 11.81 -21.06
N ASN A 304 8.33 12.99 -21.41
CA ASN A 304 8.68 14.24 -20.75
C ASN A 304 8.16 14.31 -19.31
N PHE A 305 6.98 13.76 -19.04
CA PHE A 305 6.43 13.65 -17.69
C PHE A 305 7.35 12.80 -16.80
N LEU A 306 7.74 11.60 -17.22
CA LEU A 306 8.60 10.72 -16.41
C LEU A 306 10.01 11.30 -16.20
N ILE A 307 10.56 11.98 -17.21
CA ILE A 307 11.81 12.74 -17.07
C ILE A 307 11.66 13.81 -15.97
N ARG A 308 10.56 14.58 -16.00
CA ARG A 308 10.27 15.59 -14.97
C ARG A 308 10.15 14.95 -13.60
N GLU A 309 9.30 13.94 -13.43
CA GLU A 309 9.03 13.34 -12.11
C GLU A 309 10.29 12.71 -11.49
N THR A 310 11.06 11.95 -12.28
CA THR A 310 12.31 11.34 -11.78
C THR A 310 13.38 12.37 -11.43
N SER A 311 13.50 13.45 -12.20
CA SER A 311 14.46 14.53 -11.92
C SER A 311 14.13 15.32 -10.65
N ARG A 312 12.87 15.30 -10.21
CA ARG A 312 12.38 16.02 -9.02
C ARG A 312 12.42 15.18 -7.75
N ALA A 313 12.46 13.85 -7.86
CA ALA A 313 12.51 12.95 -6.72
C ALA A 313 13.60 13.27 -5.67
N PRO A 314 14.82 13.73 -6.04
CA PRO A 314 15.85 14.13 -5.08
C PRO A 314 15.47 15.27 -4.12
N ALA A 315 14.43 16.06 -4.42
CA ALA A 315 13.97 17.14 -3.55
C ALA A 315 13.09 16.66 -2.38
N ALA A 316 12.70 15.39 -2.35
CA ALA A 316 11.95 14.80 -1.25
C ALA A 316 12.81 14.60 0.01
N SER A 317 12.18 14.55 1.18
CA SER A 317 12.84 14.22 2.44
C SER A 317 13.19 12.73 2.57
N ALA A 318 12.41 11.86 1.92
CA ALA A 318 12.65 10.42 1.84
C ALA A 318 11.94 9.78 0.63
N PHE A 319 12.42 8.61 0.23
CA PHE A 319 11.84 7.78 -0.82
C PHE A 319 11.38 6.45 -0.22
N VAL A 320 10.13 6.07 -0.43
CA VAL A 320 9.57 4.80 0.02
C VAL A 320 9.35 3.90 -1.19
N LEU A 321 9.90 2.70 -1.15
CA LEU A 321 9.70 1.65 -2.14
C LEU A 321 8.73 0.62 -1.56
N ASN A 322 7.68 0.27 -2.31
CA ASN A 322 6.91 -0.95 -2.04
C ASN A 322 7.68 -2.19 -2.53
N SER A 323 8.90 -2.37 -2.02
CA SER A 323 9.85 -3.46 -2.32
C SER A 323 10.66 -3.78 -1.06
N PHE A 324 11.54 -4.78 -1.12
CA PHE A 324 12.45 -5.17 -0.06
C PHE A 324 13.84 -5.51 -0.60
N ASP A 325 14.86 -5.34 0.23
CA ASP A 325 16.27 -5.39 -0.17
C ASP A 325 16.66 -6.70 -0.84
N GLU A 326 16.18 -7.83 -0.35
CA GLU A 326 16.49 -9.15 -0.93
C GLU A 326 15.89 -9.35 -2.33
N LEU A 327 14.83 -8.60 -2.69
CA LEU A 327 14.17 -8.74 -3.99
C LEU A 327 14.86 -7.91 -5.08
N GLU A 328 15.26 -6.68 -4.76
CA GLU A 328 15.75 -5.70 -5.73
C GLU A 328 17.09 -5.08 -5.33
N HIS A 329 17.95 -5.83 -4.63
CA HIS A 329 19.21 -5.36 -4.04
C HIS A 329 20.02 -4.43 -4.95
N SER A 330 20.35 -4.87 -6.17
CA SER A 330 21.16 -4.09 -7.10
C SER A 330 20.48 -2.79 -7.55
N ALA A 331 19.16 -2.82 -7.74
CA ALA A 331 18.41 -1.63 -8.12
C ALA A 331 18.32 -0.65 -6.95
N ILE A 332 18.07 -1.13 -5.74
CA ILE A 332 18.03 -0.31 -4.51
C ILE A 332 19.39 0.35 -4.26
N ALA A 333 20.49 -0.41 -4.41
CA ALA A 333 21.84 0.14 -4.29
C ALA A 333 22.12 1.23 -5.34
N ALA A 334 21.67 1.04 -6.60
CA ALA A 334 21.77 2.07 -7.63
C ALA A 334 20.97 3.33 -7.27
N LEU A 335 19.75 3.18 -6.73
CA LEU A 335 18.95 4.32 -6.27
C LEU A 335 19.62 5.07 -5.12
N GLN A 336 20.19 4.37 -4.13
CA GLN A 336 20.90 4.99 -3.01
C GLN A 336 22.07 5.86 -3.49
N ASN A 337 22.82 5.38 -4.49
CA ASN A 337 23.93 6.13 -5.08
C ASN A 337 23.47 7.34 -5.91
N ASN A 338 22.33 7.23 -6.60
CA ASN A 338 21.87 8.26 -7.55
C ASN A 338 21.03 9.36 -6.90
N LEU A 339 20.16 9.00 -5.94
CA LEU A 339 19.21 9.93 -5.34
C LEU A 339 19.79 10.71 -4.16
N LEU A 340 20.77 10.13 -3.44
CA LEU A 340 21.42 10.76 -2.28
C LEU A 340 20.44 11.23 -1.18
N LEU A 341 19.30 10.54 -1.04
CA LEU A 341 18.33 10.77 0.04
C LEU A 341 17.96 9.45 0.74
N PRO A 342 17.37 9.47 1.94
CA PRO A 342 16.96 8.26 2.64
C PRO A 342 15.97 7.41 1.83
N ILE A 343 16.29 6.14 1.61
CA ILE A 343 15.43 5.18 0.92
C ILE A 343 14.95 4.12 1.90
N TYR A 344 13.64 3.93 1.98
CA TYR A 344 12.99 2.95 2.85
C TYR A 344 12.26 1.91 2.01
N THR A 345 12.64 0.66 2.20
CA THR A 345 12.01 -0.52 1.60
C THR A 345 10.89 -1.03 2.52
N VAL A 346 9.64 -0.67 2.20
CA VAL A 346 8.46 -0.95 3.05
C VAL A 346 7.53 -1.97 2.37
N GLY A 347 8.09 -2.80 1.49
CA GLY A 347 7.38 -3.83 0.75
C GLY A 347 7.40 -5.19 1.44
N SER A 348 6.38 -6.04 1.29
CA SER A 348 5.11 -5.77 0.60
C SER A 348 4.12 -5.10 1.55
N LEU A 349 3.65 -3.90 1.20
CA LEU A 349 2.63 -3.16 1.96
C LEU A 349 1.36 -4.01 2.22
N SER A 350 1.04 -4.92 1.31
CA SER A 350 -0.12 -5.81 1.45
C SER A 350 0.08 -6.86 2.55
N LEU A 351 1.28 -7.44 2.64
CA LEU A 351 1.63 -8.40 3.68
C LEU A 351 1.73 -7.71 5.04
N LEU A 352 2.36 -6.54 5.09
CA LEU A 352 2.48 -5.72 6.29
C LEU A 352 1.11 -5.35 6.86
N CYS A 353 0.19 -4.82 6.03
CA CYS A 353 -1.18 -4.55 6.46
C CYS A 353 -1.87 -5.80 7.04
N GLY A 354 -1.65 -6.97 6.44
CA GLY A 354 -2.24 -8.23 6.90
C GLY A 354 -1.74 -8.69 8.27
N ARG A 355 -0.49 -8.35 8.61
CA ARG A 355 0.18 -8.67 9.88
C ARG A 355 -0.09 -7.64 10.97
N ILE A 356 0.05 -6.35 10.65
CA ILE A 356 0.04 -5.24 11.61
C ILE A 356 -1.39 -4.83 11.97
N ILE A 357 -2.31 -4.75 11.00
CA ILE A 357 -3.67 -4.27 11.27
C ILE A 357 -4.50 -5.39 11.91
N PRO A 358 -5.06 -5.25 13.12
CA PRO A 358 -5.83 -6.31 13.78
C PRO A 358 -7.07 -6.75 12.97
N LYS A 359 -7.47 -8.02 13.06
CA LYS A 359 -8.60 -8.59 12.29
C LYS A 359 -9.94 -7.89 12.53
N GLY A 360 -10.18 -7.40 13.75
CA GLY A 360 -11.40 -6.66 14.12
C GLY A 360 -11.31 -5.14 13.95
N SER A 361 -10.19 -4.61 13.46
CA SER A 361 -10.02 -3.16 13.34
C SER A 361 -10.96 -2.58 12.27
N PRO A 362 -11.68 -1.47 12.54
CA PRO A 362 -12.52 -0.80 11.54
C PRO A 362 -11.69 -0.29 10.35
N LEU A 363 -10.38 -0.08 10.54
CA LEU A 363 -9.42 0.27 9.49
C LEU A 363 -9.38 -0.76 8.37
N ARG A 364 -9.64 -2.05 8.64
CA ARG A 364 -9.75 -3.09 7.60
C ARG A 364 -10.95 -2.87 6.67
N GLY A 365 -12.00 -2.20 7.15
CA GLY A 365 -13.19 -1.84 6.37
C GLY A 365 -12.91 -0.76 5.33
N ILE A 366 -11.89 0.08 5.52
CA ILE A 366 -11.48 1.07 4.53
C ILE A 366 -10.83 0.35 3.33
N ARG A 367 -11.51 0.42 2.18
CA ARG A 367 -11.12 -0.18 0.89
C ARG A 367 -10.90 0.91 -0.15
N GLY A 368 -10.00 0.64 -1.09
CA GLY A 368 -9.64 1.56 -2.18
C GLY A 368 -9.96 1.04 -3.58
N SER A 369 -10.83 0.02 -3.68
CA SER A 369 -11.26 -0.50 -4.98
C SER A 369 -12.24 0.49 -5.61
N LEU A 370 -11.85 1.08 -6.73
CA LEU A 370 -12.71 1.91 -7.59
C LEU A 370 -13.73 1.08 -8.37
N TRP A 371 -13.69 -0.23 -8.20
CA TRP A 371 -14.52 -1.20 -8.89
C TRP A 371 -15.33 -2.00 -7.89
N LYS A 372 -16.56 -2.34 -8.27
CA LYS A 372 -17.38 -3.29 -7.52
C LYS A 372 -16.72 -4.65 -7.55
N GLU A 373 -16.46 -5.22 -6.38
CA GLU A 373 -15.84 -6.53 -6.25
C GLU A 373 -16.89 -7.63 -6.45
N ASP A 374 -16.61 -8.60 -7.33
CA ASP A 374 -17.39 -9.83 -7.42
C ASP A 374 -16.92 -10.81 -6.33
N SER A 375 -17.83 -11.17 -5.42
CA SER A 375 -17.60 -12.14 -4.35
C SER A 375 -17.89 -13.59 -4.76
N ASP A 376 -18.65 -13.80 -5.82
CA ASP A 376 -19.10 -15.13 -6.26
C ASP A 376 -17.93 -15.94 -6.81
N CYS A 377 -16.92 -15.27 -7.38
CA CYS A 377 -15.68 -15.91 -7.81
C CYS A 377 -15.02 -16.74 -6.70
N LEU A 378 -15.14 -16.31 -5.43
CA LEU A 378 -14.57 -17.05 -4.30
C LEU A 378 -15.33 -18.34 -4.04
N GLY A 379 -16.66 -18.32 -4.11
CA GLY A 379 -17.48 -19.52 -4.00
C GLY A 379 -17.23 -20.49 -5.15
N TRP A 380 -17.02 -19.97 -6.37
CA TRP A 380 -16.65 -20.78 -7.53
C TRP A 380 -15.27 -21.45 -7.36
N LEU A 381 -14.28 -20.74 -6.80
CA LEU A 381 -12.95 -21.27 -6.52
C LEU A 381 -12.95 -22.34 -5.42
N ASP A 382 -13.88 -22.27 -4.46
CA ASP A 382 -13.99 -23.23 -3.36
C ASP A 382 -14.42 -24.63 -3.85
N GLY A 383 -15.01 -24.73 -5.04
CA GLY A 383 -15.37 -25.99 -5.68
C GLY A 383 -14.29 -26.60 -6.60
N ARG A 384 -13.06 -26.09 -6.58
CA ARG A 384 -11.97 -26.54 -7.49
C ARG A 384 -10.84 -27.21 -6.72
N ASP A 385 -10.23 -28.21 -7.34
CA ASP A 385 -9.09 -28.91 -6.75
C ASP A 385 -7.90 -27.96 -6.52
N PRO A 386 -7.07 -28.20 -5.48
CA PRO A 386 -5.85 -27.43 -5.28
C PRO A 386 -4.97 -27.40 -6.54
N ALA A 387 -4.37 -26.24 -6.85
CA ALA A 387 -3.50 -26.05 -8.01
C ALA A 387 -4.13 -26.28 -9.41
N SER A 388 -5.46 -26.42 -9.52
CA SER A 388 -6.14 -26.76 -10.80
C SER A 388 -6.59 -25.56 -11.66
N VAL A 389 -6.53 -24.35 -11.12
CA VAL A 389 -7.05 -23.13 -11.77
C VAL A 389 -5.92 -22.17 -12.12
N VAL A 390 -5.88 -21.73 -13.38
CA VAL A 390 -5.05 -20.60 -13.82
C VAL A 390 -5.83 -19.31 -13.63
N TYR A 391 -5.26 -18.37 -12.89
CA TYR A 391 -5.82 -17.03 -12.74
C TYR A 391 -5.22 -16.09 -13.80
N VAL A 392 -6.07 -15.44 -14.59
CA VAL A 392 -5.65 -14.52 -15.67
C VAL A 392 -6.17 -13.11 -15.38
N ASN A 393 -5.26 -12.14 -15.31
CA ASN A 393 -5.61 -10.74 -15.02
C ASN A 393 -4.63 -9.75 -15.64
N PHE A 394 -5.15 -8.83 -16.46
CA PHE A 394 -4.36 -7.81 -17.16
C PHE A 394 -4.31 -6.45 -16.44
N GLY A 395 -4.70 -6.39 -15.17
CA GLY A 395 -4.59 -5.18 -14.36
C GLY A 395 -5.73 -4.19 -14.62
N SER A 396 -5.52 -2.94 -14.20
CA SER A 396 -6.56 -1.90 -14.20
C SER A 396 -6.45 -0.86 -15.33
N ILE A 397 -5.37 -0.91 -16.12
CA ILE A 397 -5.04 0.10 -17.13
C ILE A 397 -4.70 -0.53 -18.49
N THR A 398 -4.23 -1.79 -18.53
CA THR A 398 -3.75 -2.40 -19.78
C THR A 398 -4.89 -2.57 -20.78
N VAL A 399 -4.69 -1.99 -21.97
CA VAL A 399 -5.61 -2.10 -23.10
C VAL A 399 -5.16 -3.22 -24.04
N MET A 400 -6.07 -4.10 -24.43
CA MET A 400 -5.84 -5.20 -25.37
C MET A 400 -6.62 -4.96 -26.67
N SER A 401 -6.12 -5.37 -27.83
CA SER A 401 -6.96 -5.38 -29.04
C SER A 401 -7.93 -6.56 -29.04
N SER A 402 -9.03 -6.43 -29.76
CA SER A 402 -9.99 -7.55 -29.94
C SER A 402 -9.30 -8.78 -30.55
N GLU A 403 -8.39 -8.58 -31.50
CA GLU A 403 -7.57 -9.65 -32.09
C GLU A 403 -6.70 -10.36 -31.04
N GLN A 404 -6.01 -9.60 -30.18
CA GLN A 404 -5.21 -10.20 -29.10
C GLN A 404 -6.08 -11.01 -28.14
N LEU A 405 -7.27 -10.51 -27.80
CA LEU A 405 -8.21 -11.22 -26.94
C LEU A 405 -8.67 -12.56 -27.56
N VAL A 406 -8.97 -12.55 -28.85
CA VAL A 406 -9.30 -13.75 -29.63
C VAL A 406 -8.14 -14.74 -29.64
N GLU A 407 -6.91 -14.29 -29.87
CA GLU A 407 -5.72 -15.14 -29.83
C GLU A 407 -5.48 -15.76 -28.44
N PHE A 408 -5.67 -14.98 -27.37
CA PHE A 408 -5.61 -15.52 -26.00
C PHE A 408 -6.68 -16.59 -25.77
N ALA A 409 -7.90 -16.38 -26.26
CA ALA A 409 -8.98 -17.34 -26.15
C ALA A 409 -8.64 -18.66 -26.87
N TRP A 410 -8.13 -18.58 -28.11
CA TRP A 410 -7.68 -19.77 -28.83
C TRP A 410 -6.51 -20.47 -28.13
N GLY A 411 -5.59 -19.72 -27.53
CA GLY A 411 -4.53 -20.26 -26.67
C GLY A 411 -5.09 -21.08 -25.50
N TRP A 412 -6.09 -20.54 -24.78
CA TRP A 412 -6.74 -21.25 -23.67
C TRP A 412 -7.47 -22.52 -24.12
N ARG A 413 -8.09 -22.51 -25.30
CA ARG A 413 -8.76 -23.69 -25.87
C ARG A 413 -7.83 -24.90 -25.97
N THR A 414 -6.57 -24.67 -26.33
CA THR A 414 -5.59 -25.74 -26.52
C THR A 414 -5.02 -26.30 -25.22
N ALA A 415 -5.20 -25.59 -24.09
CA ALA A 415 -4.71 -26.02 -22.80
C ALA A 415 -5.72 -26.93 -22.08
N ALA A 416 -5.27 -28.07 -21.56
CA ALA A 416 -6.09 -29.02 -20.79
C ALA A 416 -6.34 -28.56 -19.33
N THR A 417 -6.42 -27.25 -19.09
CA THR A 417 -6.43 -26.65 -17.74
C THR A 417 -7.68 -25.79 -17.55
N THR A 418 -8.13 -25.65 -16.31
CA THR A 418 -9.26 -24.76 -15.95
C THR A 418 -8.76 -23.31 -15.82
N PHE A 419 -9.46 -22.35 -16.42
CA PHE A 419 -9.10 -20.92 -16.38
C PHE A 419 -10.16 -20.10 -15.65
N HIS A 420 -9.72 -19.17 -14.81
CA HIS A 420 -10.54 -18.05 -14.33
C HIS A 420 -9.97 -16.76 -14.90
N VAL A 421 -10.76 -16.10 -15.75
CA VAL A 421 -10.30 -14.97 -16.55
C VAL A 421 -11.07 -13.72 -16.18
N VAL A 422 -10.32 -12.67 -15.81
CA VAL A 422 -10.86 -11.33 -15.60
C VAL A 422 -10.55 -10.49 -16.82
N VAL A 423 -11.58 -10.15 -17.60
CA VAL A 423 -11.48 -9.29 -18.80
C VAL A 423 -12.26 -8.01 -18.57
N ARG A 424 -11.72 -6.90 -19.09
CA ARG A 424 -12.25 -5.56 -18.93
C ARG A 424 -12.72 -5.03 -20.28
N PRO A 425 -14.04 -5.01 -20.56
CA PRO A 425 -14.55 -4.56 -21.85
C PRO A 425 -14.14 -3.13 -22.20
N ASP A 426 -14.07 -2.26 -21.20
CA ASP A 426 -13.62 -0.86 -21.31
C ASP A 426 -12.15 -0.71 -21.71
N LEU A 427 -11.36 -1.78 -21.58
CA LEU A 427 -9.95 -1.84 -21.93
C LEU A 427 -9.70 -2.71 -23.17
N VAL A 428 -10.71 -2.99 -24.00
CA VAL A 428 -10.53 -3.67 -25.29
C VAL A 428 -10.79 -2.69 -26.43
N LYS A 429 -9.81 -2.52 -27.32
CA LYS A 429 -9.96 -1.70 -28.55
C LYS A 429 -10.59 -2.53 -29.68
N GLY A 430 -11.73 -2.07 -30.21
CA GLY A 430 -12.47 -2.65 -31.33
C GLY A 430 -13.99 -2.57 -31.15
N GLU A 431 -14.77 -2.95 -32.17
CA GLU A 431 -16.23 -3.11 -32.08
C GLU A 431 -16.55 -4.32 -31.17
N GLU A 432 -16.72 -4.04 -29.88
CA GLU A 432 -17.06 -4.95 -28.79
C GLU A 432 -15.97 -5.97 -28.34
N ALA A 433 -15.81 -6.10 -27.02
CA ALA A 433 -14.94 -7.09 -26.38
C ALA A 433 -15.57 -8.51 -26.42
N VAL A 434 -15.87 -9.03 -27.60
CA VAL A 434 -16.63 -10.27 -27.77
C VAL A 434 -15.66 -11.40 -28.07
N LEU A 435 -15.60 -12.38 -27.16
CA LEU A 435 -14.97 -13.67 -27.43
C LEU A 435 -15.74 -14.38 -28.56
N PRO A 436 -15.07 -15.18 -29.41
CA PRO A 436 -15.75 -15.92 -30.47
C PRO A 436 -16.91 -16.76 -29.88
N PRO A 437 -18.14 -16.71 -30.42
CA PRO A 437 -19.29 -17.45 -29.89
C PRO A 437 -19.02 -18.96 -29.72
N GLU A 438 -18.24 -19.51 -30.65
CA GLU A 438 -17.72 -20.88 -30.67
C GLU A 438 -16.87 -21.21 -29.43
N PHE A 439 -16.10 -20.24 -28.92
CA PHE A 439 -15.30 -20.40 -27.69
C PHE A 439 -16.22 -20.50 -26.47
N THR A 440 -17.21 -19.63 -26.35
CA THR A 440 -18.17 -19.64 -25.24
C THR A 440 -19.04 -20.90 -25.19
N GLU A 441 -19.48 -21.41 -26.35
CA GLU A 441 -20.31 -22.62 -26.43
C GLU A 441 -19.53 -23.91 -26.13
N GLU A 442 -18.29 -24.07 -26.64
CA GLU A 442 -17.49 -25.29 -26.39
C GLU A 442 -16.82 -25.32 -25.00
N VAL A 443 -16.37 -24.16 -24.49
CA VAL A 443 -15.55 -24.09 -23.28
C VAL A 443 -16.37 -23.89 -22.01
N GLY A 444 -17.64 -23.44 -22.13
CA GLY A 444 -18.57 -23.35 -21.00
C GLY A 444 -18.75 -24.67 -20.24
N GLY A 445 -18.59 -25.82 -20.92
CA GLY A 445 -18.63 -27.16 -20.31
C GLY A 445 -17.35 -27.60 -19.58
N ARG A 446 -16.22 -26.89 -19.74
CA ARG A 446 -14.91 -27.23 -19.15
C ARG A 446 -14.56 -26.41 -17.90
N GLY A 447 -15.50 -25.59 -17.41
CA GLY A 447 -15.35 -24.83 -16.18
C GLY A 447 -14.52 -23.55 -16.33
N VAL A 448 -14.60 -22.83 -17.44
CA VAL A 448 -14.04 -21.46 -17.51
C VAL A 448 -15.08 -20.48 -16.95
N ASP A 449 -14.71 -19.75 -15.88
CA ASP A 449 -15.52 -18.67 -15.30
C ASP A 449 -14.99 -17.31 -15.78
N TRP A 450 -15.89 -16.50 -16.31
CA TRP A 450 -15.60 -15.20 -16.93
C TRP A 450 -16.19 -14.10 -16.07
N ARG A 451 -15.38 -13.08 -15.70
CA ARG A 451 -15.83 -11.98 -14.85
C ARG A 451 -15.24 -10.64 -15.27
N VAL A 452 -15.96 -9.57 -14.98
CA VAL A 452 -15.53 -8.19 -15.27
C VAL A 452 -14.55 -7.66 -14.20
N TRP A 453 -14.72 -8.00 -12.92
CA TRP A 453 -13.76 -7.64 -11.87
C TRP A 453 -13.88 -8.55 -10.64
N CYS A 454 -12.77 -8.97 -10.04
CA CYS A 454 -12.76 -9.81 -8.83
C CYS A 454 -11.87 -9.23 -7.73
N ALA A 455 -12.25 -9.45 -6.47
CA ALA A 455 -11.53 -8.94 -5.30
C ALA A 455 -10.08 -9.44 -5.25
N GLN A 456 -9.13 -8.57 -5.53
CA GLN A 456 -7.71 -8.92 -5.46
C GLN A 456 -7.17 -8.82 -4.02
N GLY A 457 -7.81 -8.07 -3.12
CA GLY A 457 -7.18 -7.53 -1.90
C GLY A 457 -7.65 -8.11 -0.57
N GLY A 458 -7.61 -9.43 -0.36
CA GLY A 458 -7.99 -10.04 0.92
C GLY A 458 -6.96 -11.04 1.45
N SER A 459 -6.77 -11.08 2.78
CA SER A 459 -5.95 -12.11 3.46
C SER A 459 -6.48 -13.54 3.24
N ALA A 460 -7.75 -13.69 2.85
CA ALA A 460 -8.35 -14.93 2.37
C ALA A 460 -7.96 -15.27 0.92
N GLY A 461 -7.81 -14.27 0.03
CA GLY A 461 -7.45 -14.47 -1.37
C GLY A 461 -6.00 -14.92 -1.56
N ALA A 462 -5.05 -14.37 -0.79
CA ALA A 462 -3.63 -14.76 -0.88
C ALA A 462 -3.39 -16.21 -0.41
N ARG A 463 -4.03 -16.66 0.67
CA ARG A 463 -3.95 -18.07 1.11
C ARG A 463 -4.57 -19.05 0.12
N ARG A 464 -5.63 -18.64 -0.58
CA ARG A 464 -6.36 -19.49 -1.53
C ARG A 464 -5.68 -19.62 -2.89
N LEU A 465 -4.79 -18.69 -3.25
CA LEU A 465 -4.01 -18.77 -4.48
C LEU A 465 -2.78 -19.69 -4.38
N SER A 466 -2.43 -20.20 -3.19
CA SER A 466 -1.22 -20.99 -2.98
C SER A 466 -1.13 -22.23 -3.88
N GLY A 467 0.05 -22.44 -4.50
CA GLY A 467 0.34 -23.58 -5.39
C GLY A 467 -0.22 -23.48 -6.82
N ARG A 468 -0.78 -22.34 -7.24
CA ARG A 468 -1.43 -22.15 -8.56
C ARG A 468 -0.50 -21.47 -9.60
N SER A 469 -0.89 -21.49 -10.87
CA SER A 469 -0.23 -20.70 -11.94
C SER A 469 -0.96 -19.37 -12.17
N PHE A 470 -0.21 -18.28 -12.32
CA PHE A 470 -0.75 -16.93 -12.48
C PHE A 470 -0.24 -16.27 -13.77
N LEU A 471 -1.17 -15.89 -14.66
CA LEU A 471 -0.90 -15.12 -15.87
C LEU A 471 -1.24 -13.65 -15.61
N THR A 472 -0.25 -12.77 -15.76
CA THR A 472 -0.36 -11.36 -15.36
C THR A 472 0.32 -10.43 -16.35
N HIS A 473 -0.23 -9.22 -16.47
CA HIS A 473 0.40 -8.07 -17.15
C HIS A 473 1.71 -7.60 -16.50
N SER A 474 2.16 -8.23 -15.42
CA SER A 474 3.40 -7.93 -14.72
C SER A 474 3.45 -6.57 -14.01
N GLY A 475 2.29 -5.94 -13.74
CA GLY A 475 2.23 -4.72 -12.92
C GLY A 475 2.73 -5.00 -11.50
N TRP A 476 3.50 -4.09 -10.93
CA TRP A 476 4.23 -4.31 -9.66
C TRP A 476 3.31 -4.78 -8.53
N ASN A 477 2.15 -4.14 -8.36
CA ASN A 477 1.18 -4.48 -7.32
C ASN A 477 0.48 -5.85 -7.50
N SER A 478 0.67 -6.49 -8.65
CA SER A 478 0.12 -7.80 -8.98
C SER A 478 1.13 -8.96 -8.96
N THR A 479 2.45 -8.73 -9.08
CA THR A 479 3.33 -9.75 -9.70
C THR A 479 4.32 -10.48 -8.79
N PRO A 480 5.17 -9.87 -7.95
CA PRO A 480 6.23 -10.67 -7.29
C PRO A 480 5.82 -11.29 -5.94
N TRP A 481 5.34 -10.50 -4.98
CA TRP A 481 5.10 -11.02 -3.61
C TRP A 481 3.82 -11.85 -3.48
N ARG A 482 2.81 -11.65 -4.35
CA ARG A 482 1.62 -12.52 -4.32
C ARG A 482 1.96 -13.92 -4.77
N ALA A 483 2.78 -14.06 -5.82
CA ALA A 483 3.25 -15.36 -6.26
C ALA A 483 4.27 -15.95 -5.29
N SER A 484 5.27 -15.17 -4.85
CA SER A 484 6.30 -15.63 -3.91
C SER A 484 5.74 -15.98 -2.52
N ALA A 485 4.89 -15.14 -1.92
CA ALA A 485 4.28 -15.41 -0.61
C ALA A 485 3.25 -16.55 -0.62
N SER A 486 2.76 -16.95 -1.81
CA SER A 486 1.80 -18.04 -1.97
C SER A 486 2.43 -19.29 -2.60
N GLY A 487 3.68 -19.24 -3.08
CA GLY A 487 4.31 -20.33 -3.81
C GLY A 487 3.75 -20.58 -5.23
N CYS A 488 3.20 -19.56 -5.88
CA CYS A 488 2.66 -19.67 -7.24
C CYS A 488 3.77 -19.55 -8.30
N ARG A 489 3.60 -20.23 -9.44
CA ARG A 489 4.44 -20.02 -10.64
C ARG A 489 3.88 -18.88 -11.49
N LEU A 490 4.75 -17.95 -11.88
CA LEU A 490 4.41 -16.85 -12.79
C LEU A 490 4.64 -17.28 -14.24
N ILE A 491 3.68 -16.97 -15.11
CA ILE A 491 3.84 -17.07 -16.56
C ILE A 491 3.83 -15.65 -17.10
N ALA A 492 4.96 -15.20 -17.66
CA ALA A 492 5.11 -13.87 -18.25
C ALA A 492 5.11 -14.00 -19.79
N GLY A 493 4.11 -13.40 -20.45
CA GLY A 493 4.02 -13.40 -21.91
C GLY A 493 4.98 -12.39 -22.56
N ARG A 494 5.62 -12.77 -23.67
CA ARG A 494 6.33 -11.84 -24.57
C ARG A 494 5.46 -11.55 -25.78
N SER A 495 5.32 -10.28 -26.19
CA SER A 495 4.72 -9.96 -27.49
C SER A 495 5.74 -10.20 -28.61
N CYS A 496 5.53 -11.22 -29.45
CA CYS A 496 6.30 -11.39 -30.68
C CYS A 496 5.74 -10.48 -31.78
N ARG A 497 6.62 -9.78 -32.54
CA ARG A 497 6.19 -8.99 -33.69
C ARG A 497 5.58 -9.91 -34.75
N ALA A 498 4.47 -9.46 -35.33
CA ALA A 498 3.84 -10.10 -36.47
C ALA A 498 4.71 -9.90 -37.73
N ALA A 499 5.67 -10.78 -37.97
CA ALA A 499 6.23 -11.01 -39.29
C ALA A 499 6.51 -12.51 -39.43
N GLU A 500 5.88 -13.10 -40.45
CA GLU A 500 6.17 -14.42 -41.02
C GLU A 500 5.72 -15.68 -40.23
N THR A 501 4.73 -16.35 -40.85
CA THR A 501 4.34 -17.78 -40.79
C THR A 501 4.13 -18.49 -39.43
N ASN A 502 2.85 -18.86 -39.20
CA ASN A 502 2.29 -19.92 -38.34
C ASN A 502 2.95 -20.17 -36.96
N CYS A 503 2.18 -19.79 -35.92
CA CYS A 503 2.43 -19.90 -34.48
C CYS A 503 3.31 -18.78 -33.89
N LYS A 504 2.67 -17.78 -33.24
CA LYS A 504 3.32 -16.52 -32.80
C LYS A 504 3.24 -16.20 -31.31
N TYR A 505 3.11 -17.22 -30.45
CA TYR A 505 3.43 -17.09 -29.03
C TYR A 505 4.12 -18.36 -28.53
N ALA A 506 5.43 -18.28 -28.27
CA ALA A 506 6.16 -19.31 -27.53
C ALA A 506 6.16 -18.91 -26.05
N TRP A 507 5.56 -19.77 -25.21
CA TRP A 507 5.50 -19.60 -23.76
C TRP A 507 6.68 -20.35 -23.13
N HIS A 508 7.50 -19.67 -22.33
CA HIS A 508 8.60 -20.26 -21.54
C HIS A 508 8.22 -20.37 -20.06
#